data_AF-A0AAD9XVY3-F1
#
_entry.id   AF-A0AAD9XVY3-F1
#
_cell.length_a   1.000
_cell.length_b   1.000
_cell.length_c   1.000
_cell.angle_alpha   90.00
_cell.angle_beta   90.00
_cell.angle_gamma   90.00
#
_symmetry.space_group_name_H-M   'P 1'
#
loop_
_entity.id
_entity.type
_entity.pdbx_description
1 polymer ?
#
loop_
_entity_poly.entity_id
_entity_poly.type
_entity_poly.pdbx_seq_one_letter_code
_entity_poly.pdbx_strand_id
1 'polypeptide(L)'
;DEGEENWIVESIDAAAWKRRGRGRRREVLVKWEGYAERTWEPIETLQGTEAIEAYEQRYSPAMKEDGDPALAPRTRCRRGAGR
;
A
#
# COMPACT_ATOMS: atom_id res chain seq x y z
N ASP A 1 -27.84 -15.52 -2.30
CA ASP A 1 -27.32 -14.14 -2.35
C ASP A 1 -26.05 -14.06 -1.54
N GLU A 2 -24.90 -14.03 -2.23
CA GLU A 2 -23.61 -13.65 -1.64
C GLU A 2 -23.51 -12.14 -1.81
N GLY A 3 -23.63 -11.40 -0.70
CA GLY A 3 -23.59 -9.94 -0.71
C GLY A 3 -22.21 -9.42 -1.05
N GLU A 4 -22.14 -8.40 -1.90
CA GLU A 4 -20.92 -7.63 -2.12
C GLU A 4 -20.62 -6.84 -0.83
N GLU A 5 -19.66 -7.28 -0.03
CA GLU A 5 -19.23 -6.56 1.16
C GLU A 5 -18.43 -5.31 0.76
N ASN A 6 -19.08 -4.15 0.81
CA ASN A 6 -18.42 -2.86 0.67
C ASN A 6 -17.73 -2.48 1.99
N TRP A 7 -16.40 -2.45 1.97
CA TRP A 7 -15.58 -2.04 3.11
C TRP A 7 -15.17 -0.57 2.97
N ILE A 8 -15.18 0.17 4.09
CA ILE A 8 -14.75 1.58 4.11
C ILE A 8 -13.25 1.64 4.43
N VAL A 9 -12.52 2.33 3.57
CA VAL A 9 -11.09 2.57 3.73
C VAL A 9 -10.88 3.90 4.46
N GLU A 10 -10.23 3.85 5.61
CA GLU A 10 -9.87 5.03 6.40
C GLU A 10 -8.62 5.72 5.83
N SER A 11 -7.55 4.96 5.57
CA SER A 11 -6.33 5.50 4.99
C SER A 11 -5.49 4.44 4.27
N ILE A 12 -4.56 4.90 3.44
CA ILE A 12 -3.44 4.11 2.95
C ILE A 12 -2.18 4.70 3.55
N ASP A 13 -1.37 3.86 4.18
CA ASP A 13 -0.21 4.33 4.95
C ASP A 13 1.13 4.00 4.26
N ALA A 14 1.18 2.94 3.45
CA ALA A 14 2.40 2.49 2.78
C ALA A 14 2.10 1.71 1.49
N ALA A 15 3.12 1.51 0.66
CA ALA A 15 3.08 0.72 -0.56
C ALA A 15 4.31 -0.18 -0.67
N ALA A 16 4.16 -1.33 -1.33
CA ALA A 16 5.23 -2.31 -1.47
C ALA A 16 5.08 -3.15 -2.74
N TRP A 17 6.22 -3.54 -3.31
CA TRP A 17 6.26 -4.57 -4.34
C TRP A 17 6.35 -5.95 -3.70
N LYS A 18 5.37 -6.81 -3.97
CA LYS A 18 5.30 -8.18 -3.43
C LYS A 18 5.45 -9.20 -4.56
N ARG A 19 6.26 -10.23 -4.31
CA ARG A 19 6.55 -11.27 -5.31
C ARG A 19 5.33 -12.15 -5.52
N ARG A 20 4.94 -12.38 -6.77
CA ARG A 20 3.83 -13.26 -7.17
C ARG A 20 4.29 -14.13 -8.34
N GLY A 21 4.60 -15.40 -8.04
CA GLY A 21 5.16 -16.33 -9.03
C GLY A 21 6.45 -15.78 -9.66
N ARG A 22 6.46 -15.66 -11.00
CA ARG A 22 7.56 -15.07 -11.76
C ARG A 22 7.55 -13.53 -11.81
N GLY A 23 6.49 -12.90 -11.32
CA GLY A 23 6.29 -11.45 -11.35
C GLY A 23 6.27 -10.80 -9.97
N ARG A 24 5.85 -9.54 -9.95
CA ARG A 24 5.58 -8.76 -8.75
C ARG A 24 4.27 -7.99 -8.93
N ARG A 25 3.55 -7.78 -7.83
CA ARG A 25 2.35 -6.95 -7.76
C ARG A 25 2.61 -5.78 -6.82
N ARG A 26 2.00 -4.64 -7.11
CA ARG A 26 1.99 -3.51 -6.19
C ARG A 26 0.83 -3.69 -5.21
N GLU A 27 1.16 -3.74 -3.93
CA GLU A 27 0.20 -3.82 -2.82
C GLU A 27 0.38 -2.56 -1.95
N VAL A 28 -0.70 -2.11 -1.32
CA VAL A 28 -0.74 -0.96 -0.42
C VAL A 28 -1.27 -1.39 0.94
N LEU A 29 -0.80 -0.74 2.00
CA LEU A 29 -1.20 -1.02 3.37
C LEU A 29 -2.43 -0.19 3.71
N VAL A 30 -3.57 -0.87 3.76
CA VAL A 30 -4.90 -0.29 3.99
C VAL A 30 -5.21 -0.29 5.47
N LYS A 31 -5.67 0.84 5.96
CA LYS A 31 -6.31 1.00 7.25
C LYS A 31 -7.83 1.01 7.03
N TRP A 32 -8.53 0.06 7.62
CA TRP A 32 -9.99 -0.07 7.49
C TRP A 32 -10.70 0.68 8.61
N GLU A 33 -11.82 1.32 8.28
CA GLU A 33 -12.61 2.06 9.26
C GLU A 33 -13.15 1.11 10.34
N GLY A 34 -12.91 1.45 11.61
CA GLY A 34 -13.36 0.65 12.76
C GLY A 34 -12.48 -0.57 13.09
N TYR A 35 -11.42 -0.85 12.32
CA TYR A 35 -10.49 -1.94 12.59
C TYR A 35 -9.13 -1.41 13.00
N ALA A 36 -8.52 -1.97 14.05
CA ALA A 36 -7.18 -1.58 14.49
C ALA A 36 -6.11 -2.03 13.48
N GLU A 37 -6.30 -3.21 12.89
CA GLU A 37 -5.36 -3.87 12.01
C GLU A 37 -5.36 -3.29 10.59
N ARG A 38 -4.21 -3.42 9.93
CA ARG A 38 -3.99 -2.96 8.56
C ARG A 38 -3.67 -4.17 7.68
N THR A 39 -4.18 -4.20 6.45
CA THR A 39 -3.93 -5.31 5.52
C THR A 39 -3.27 -4.83 4.24
N TRP A 40 -2.50 -5.71 3.59
CA TRP A 40 -1.87 -5.41 2.31
C TRP A 40 -2.82 -5.79 1.18
N GLU A 41 -3.45 -4.80 0.56
CA GLU A 41 -4.37 -5.00 -0.55
C GLU A 41 -3.73 -4.60 -1.88
N PRO A 42 -4.15 -5.18 -3.01
CA PRO A 42 -3.69 -4.75 -4.31
C PRO A 42 -4.05 -3.29 -4.58
N ILE A 43 -3.13 -2.54 -5.20
CA ILE A 43 -3.46 -1.16 -5.58
C ILE A 43 -4.67 -1.09 -6.52
N GLU A 44 -4.81 -2.10 -7.39
CA GLU A 44 -5.88 -2.21 -8.38
C GLU A 44 -7.28 -2.25 -7.76
N THR A 45 -7.45 -2.75 -6.53
CA THR A 45 -8.75 -2.80 -5.85
C THR A 45 -9.15 -1.46 -5.23
N LEU A 46 -8.21 -0.51 -5.16
CA LEU A 46 -8.37 0.79 -4.50
C LEU A 46 -8.23 1.96 -5.48
N GLN A 47 -7.99 1.67 -6.76
CA GLN A 47 -7.94 2.69 -7.80
C GLN A 47 -9.30 3.40 -7.88
N GLY A 48 -9.27 4.74 -7.83
CA GLY A 48 -10.48 5.57 -7.84
C GLY A 48 -11.13 5.77 -6.46
N THR A 49 -10.48 5.36 -5.37
CA THR A 49 -10.92 5.71 -4.01
C THR A 49 -10.28 7.02 -3.52
N GLU A 50 -10.97 7.77 -2.67
CA GLU A 50 -10.40 8.98 -2.06
C GLU A 50 -9.15 8.68 -1.24
N ALA A 51 -9.05 7.47 -0.69
CA ALA A 51 -7.89 7.03 0.09
C ALA A 51 -6.60 6.94 -0.74
N ILE A 52 -6.67 6.48 -2.00
CA ILE A 52 -5.48 6.47 -2.87
C ILE A 52 -5.10 7.90 -3.25
N GLU A 53 -6.06 8.76 -3.55
CA GLU A 53 -5.78 10.17 -3.87
C GLU A 53 -5.12 10.90 -2.69
N ALA A 54 -5.62 10.69 -1.47
CA ALA A 54 -5.04 11.25 -0.26
C ALA A 54 -3.60 10.75 -0.02
N TYR A 55 -3.35 9.46 -0.26
CA TYR A 55 -1.99 8.90 -0.19
C TYR A 55 -1.06 9.54 -1.22
N GLU A 56 -1.50 9.65 -2.48
CA GLU A 56 -0.67 10.18 -3.56
C GLU A 56 -0.33 11.66 -3.36
N GLN A 57 -1.26 12.44 -2.80
CA GLN A 57 -1.02 13.83 -2.40
C GLN A 57 0.04 13.94 -1.29
N ARG A 58 0.08 12.98 -0.35
CA ARG A 58 1.00 13.01 0.79
C ARG A 58 2.39 12.44 0.49
N TYR A 59 2.46 11.37 -0.30
CA TYR A 59 3.67 10.57 -0.47
C TYR A 59 4.17 10.45 -1.91
N SER A 60 3.45 11.00 -2.91
CA SER A 60 3.61 10.72 -4.35
C SER A 60 2.92 9.41 -4.79
N PRO A 61 2.81 9.15 -6.11
CA PRO A 61 2.09 7.99 -6.63
C PRO A 61 2.54 6.68 -5.97
N ALA A 62 1.58 5.89 -5.51
CA ALA A 62 1.84 4.62 -4.83
C ALA A 62 2.63 3.64 -5.70
N MET A 63 2.64 3.79 -7.03
CA MET A 63 3.46 2.99 -7.93
C MET A 63 4.97 3.32 -7.89
N LYS A 64 5.33 4.53 -7.42
CA LYS A 64 6.71 5.04 -7.41
C LYS A 64 7.31 5.02 -6.00
N GLU A 65 6.55 5.48 -5.01
CA GLU A 65 7.01 5.63 -3.63
C GLU A 65 6.32 4.66 -2.68
N ASP A 66 7.04 4.21 -1.66
CA ASP A 66 6.61 3.21 -0.69
C ASP A 66 5.85 3.82 0.52
N GLY A 67 5.74 5.14 0.61
CA GLY A 67 4.93 5.82 1.64
C GLY A 67 5.67 5.94 2.97
N ASP A 68 4.96 5.72 4.09
CA ASP A 68 5.56 5.83 5.43
C ASP A 68 6.70 4.80 5.59
N PRO A 69 7.97 5.23 5.75
CA PRO A 69 9.11 4.32 5.88
C PRO A 69 9.11 3.49 7.17
N ALA A 70 8.28 3.84 8.17
CA ALA A 70 8.08 3.03 9.37
C ALA A 70 7.18 1.81 9.10
N LEU A 71 6.29 1.89 8.11
CA LEU A 71 5.31 0.86 7.78
C LEU A 71 5.62 0.13 6.47
N ALA A 72 6.27 0.81 5.53
CA ALA A 72 6.79 0.21 4.32
C ALA A 72 7.79 -0.91 4.68
N PRO A 73 7.68 -2.09 4.07
CA PRO A 73 8.66 -3.14 4.29
C PRO A 73 10.02 -2.60 3.85
N ARG A 74 10.94 -2.48 4.82
CA ARG A 74 12.26 -1.92 4.60
C ARG A 74 12.91 -2.61 3.41
N THR A 75 12.92 -1.96 2.26
CA THR A 75 13.82 -2.34 1.20
C THR A 75 15.20 -2.16 1.82
N ARG A 76 15.95 -3.25 1.95
CA ARG A 76 17.37 -3.15 2.25
C ARG A 76 18.03 -2.53 1.01
N CYS A 77 17.83 -1.23 0.80
CA CYS A 77 18.82 -0.40 0.16
C CYS A 77 20.05 -0.52 1.06
N ARG A 78 20.90 -1.49 0.76
CA ARG A 78 22.29 -1.45 1.14
C ARG A 78 22.80 -0.15 0.56
N ARG A 79 22.75 0.93 1.34
CA ARG A 79 23.65 2.07 1.12
C ARG A 79 25.02 1.43 1.10
N GLY A 80 25.66 1.45 -0.06
CA GLY A 80 27.00 0.89 -0.23
C GLY A 80 27.86 1.43 0.90
N ALA A 81 28.39 0.52 1.71
CA ALA A 81 29.56 0.85 2.50
C ALA A 81 30.63 1.25 1.46
N GLY A 82 30.94 2.54 1.41
CA GLY A 82 32.00 3.06 0.57
C GLY A 82 33.29 2.28 0.83
N ARG A 83 33.98 1.96 -0.25
CA ARG A 83 35.43 1.71 -0.19
C ARG A 83 36.14 3.04 -0.30
#